data_AF-A0A453LU70-F1
#
_entry.id   AF-A0A453LU70-F1
#
_cell.length_a   1.000
_cell.length_b   1.000
_cell.length_c   1.000
_cell.angle_alpha   90.00
_cell.angle_beta   90.00
_cell.angle_gamma   90.00
#
_symmetry.space_group_name_H-M   'P 1'
#
loop_
_entity.id
_entity.type
_entity.pdbx_description
1 polymer ?
#
loop_
_entity_poly.entity_id
_entity_poly.type
_entity_poly.pdbx_seq_one_letter_code
_entity_poly.pdbx_strand_id
1 'polypeptide(L)'
;CSVQNVRGPSKTFPKHETRHISDHKNVARCAKFSPDGKYFATGSGDTSIKFFEVSKIKQTMLGDSKESSGRPVVRTFYDHVQPINDLDFHPISPILISGAKDNTIKFFDFSKTAARKAFRVIQDTHNVRSVCFHPCGDYILAGTDHPVAHLYDVNTFTCFLSANPQDSSAAINQVFSYFCFTSFVLQWF
;
A
#
# COMPACT_ATOMS: atom_id res chain seq x y z
N CYS A 1 -53.25 30.31 -5.94
CA CYS A 1 -52.27 29.32 -6.44
C CYS A 1 -51.18 29.13 -5.39
N SER A 2 -51.28 28.10 -4.55
CA SER A 2 -50.25 27.76 -3.57
C SER A 2 -49.21 26.85 -4.22
N VAL A 3 -47.98 27.33 -4.29
CA VAL A 3 -46.83 26.58 -4.81
C VAL A 3 -46.46 25.52 -3.77
N GLN A 4 -46.70 24.25 -4.09
CA GLN A 4 -46.25 23.14 -3.26
C GLN A 4 -44.74 22.98 -3.42
N ASN A 5 -44.01 23.28 -2.35
CA ASN A 5 -42.57 23.06 -2.26
C ASN A 5 -42.32 21.57 -1.94
N VAL A 6 -42.09 20.77 -2.98
CA VAL A 6 -41.74 19.36 -2.86
C VAL A 6 -40.27 19.26 -2.41
N ARG A 7 -40.06 19.22 -1.09
CA ARG A 7 -38.74 18.86 -0.53
C ARG A 7 -38.47 17.40 -0.86
N GLY A 8 -37.54 17.16 -1.78
CA GLY A 8 -37.01 15.83 -2.07
C GLY A 8 -36.40 15.18 -0.82
N PRO A 9 -36.31 13.83 -0.78
CA PRO A 9 -35.85 13.10 0.39
C PRO A 9 -34.44 13.56 0.79
N SER A 10 -34.28 13.93 2.06
CA SER A 10 -33.00 14.31 2.63
C SER A 10 -32.01 13.16 2.47
N LYS A 11 -30.93 13.38 1.72
CA LYS A 11 -29.82 12.42 1.59
C LYS A 11 -29.31 12.07 2.98
N THR A 12 -29.62 10.88 3.46
CA THR A 12 -29.13 10.37 4.74
C THR A 12 -27.73 9.84 4.50
N PHE A 13 -26.71 10.51 5.04
CA PHE A 13 -25.34 10.02 4.96
C PHE A 13 -25.20 8.74 5.80
N PRO A 14 -24.47 7.72 5.32
CA PRO A 14 -24.21 6.54 6.13
C PRO A 14 -23.50 6.95 7.43
N LYS A 15 -24.01 6.53 8.58
CA LYS A 15 -23.32 6.74 9.85
C LYS A 15 -22.01 5.95 9.82
N HIS A 16 -20.89 6.65 9.94
CA HIS A 16 -19.59 6.01 10.09
C HIS A 16 -19.45 5.51 11.52
N GLU A 17 -19.33 4.19 11.68
CA GLU A 17 -19.10 3.56 12.98
C GLU A 17 -17.64 3.10 13.09
N THR A 18 -16.89 3.69 14.02
CA THR A 18 -15.51 3.28 14.29
C THR A 18 -15.52 2.04 15.17
N ARG A 19 -15.25 0.88 14.57
CA ARG A 19 -15.22 -0.40 15.28
C ARG A 19 -13.82 -0.93 15.57
N HIS A 20 -12.80 -0.49 14.82
CA HIS A 20 -11.41 -0.84 15.11
C HIS A 20 -10.46 0.31 14.79
N ILE A 21 -9.47 0.52 15.66
CA ILE A 21 -8.38 1.49 15.50
C ILE A 21 -7.08 0.70 15.53
N SER A 22 -6.27 0.84 14.49
CA SER A 22 -4.93 0.26 14.45
C SER A 22 -3.94 1.15 15.21
N ASP A 23 -3.25 0.59 16.21
CA ASP A 23 -2.26 1.31 17.01
C ASP A 23 -0.92 1.49 16.29
N HIS A 24 -0.89 2.32 15.24
CA HIS A 24 0.38 2.91 14.80
C HIS A 24 0.79 4.00 15.79
N LYS A 25 2.09 4.11 16.07
CA LYS A 25 2.64 5.16 16.95
C LYS A 25 2.75 6.52 16.25
N ASN A 26 2.52 6.55 14.95
CA ASN A 26 2.55 7.74 14.10
C ASN A 26 1.56 7.57 12.93
N VAL A 27 1.38 8.61 12.13
CA VAL A 27 0.45 8.66 11.00
C VAL A 27 0.66 7.48 10.05
N ALA A 28 -0.42 6.71 9.82
CA ALA A 28 -0.47 5.74 8.73
C ALA A 28 -0.55 6.52 7.40
N ARG A 29 0.45 6.32 6.53
CA ARG A 29 0.58 7.06 5.26
C ARG A 29 -0.07 6.35 4.09
N CYS A 30 -0.11 5.03 4.13
CA CYS A 30 -0.56 4.20 3.03
C CYS A 30 -1.30 2.97 3.53
N ALA A 31 -2.22 2.47 2.71
CA ALA A 31 -2.92 1.22 2.92
C ALA A 31 -3.23 0.57 1.57
N LYS A 32 -3.05 -0.75 1.45
CA LYS A 32 -3.39 -1.52 0.24
C LYS A 32 -4.07 -2.82 0.61
N PHE A 33 -5.03 -3.25 -0.22
CA PHE A 33 -5.59 -4.60 -0.17
C PHE A 33 -4.73 -5.56 -0.98
N SER A 34 -4.70 -6.84 -0.56
CA SER A 34 -4.20 -7.89 -1.42
C SER A 34 -5.13 -8.08 -2.63
N PRO A 35 -4.62 -8.56 -3.78
CA PRO A 35 -5.43 -8.77 -4.98
C PRO A 35 -6.63 -9.72 -4.76
N ASP A 36 -6.50 -10.66 -3.83
CA ASP A 36 -7.56 -11.60 -3.46
C ASP A 36 -8.52 -11.07 -2.38
N GLY A 37 -8.28 -9.85 -1.87
CA GLY A 37 -9.09 -9.19 -0.85
C GLY A 37 -9.08 -9.86 0.53
N LYS A 38 -8.26 -10.89 0.75
CA LYS A 38 -8.18 -11.58 2.05
C LYS A 38 -7.38 -10.81 3.08
N TYR A 39 -6.44 -9.99 2.62
CA TYR A 39 -5.53 -9.25 3.46
C TYR A 39 -5.50 -7.77 3.08
N PHE A 40 -5.01 -6.96 4.01
CA PHE A 40 -4.55 -5.63 3.70
C PHE A 40 -3.36 -5.28 4.59
N ALA A 41 -2.56 -4.32 4.15
CA ALA A 41 -1.44 -3.80 4.90
C ALA A 41 -1.52 -2.29 5.02
N THR A 42 -0.99 -1.76 6.12
CA THR A 42 -0.85 -0.33 6.36
C THR A 42 0.60 0.00 6.70
N GLY A 43 1.13 1.07 6.11
CA GLY A 43 2.48 1.57 6.36
C GLY A 43 2.42 2.91 7.07
N SER A 44 3.33 3.13 8.02
CA SER A 44 3.28 4.31 8.88
C SER A 44 4.62 5.03 9.01
N GLY A 45 4.52 6.29 9.45
CA GLY A 45 5.64 7.08 9.92
C GLY A 45 6.33 6.58 11.18
N ASP A 46 5.79 5.54 11.83
CA ASP A 46 6.46 4.84 12.94
C ASP A 46 7.40 3.72 12.46
N THR A 47 7.67 3.67 11.15
CA THR A 47 8.51 2.67 10.46
C THR A 47 7.95 1.24 10.48
N SER A 48 6.71 1.06 10.93
CA SER A 48 6.04 -0.23 10.97
C SER A 48 5.08 -0.44 9.82
N ILE A 49 5.06 -1.67 9.33
CA ILE A 49 4.02 -2.18 8.44
C ILE A 49 3.13 -3.09 9.27
N LYS A 50 1.84 -2.80 9.35
CA LYS A 50 0.87 -3.72 9.96
C LYS A 50 0.13 -4.47 8.87
N PHE A 51 -0.01 -5.77 9.07
CA PHE A 51 -0.65 -6.69 8.14
C PHE A 51 -1.85 -7.34 8.81
N PHE A 52 -2.98 -7.30 8.12
CA PHE A 52 -4.30 -7.67 8.64
C PHE A 52 -4.95 -8.71 7.74
N GLU A 53 -5.82 -9.51 8.35
CA GLU A 53 -6.68 -10.45 7.67
C GLU A 53 -8.13 -9.98 7.78
N VAL A 54 -8.77 -9.77 6.62
CA VAL A 54 -10.10 -9.16 6.53
C VAL A 54 -11.15 -9.98 7.28
N SER A 55 -11.05 -11.31 7.26
CA SER A 55 -11.96 -12.20 7.98
C SER A 55 -11.90 -12.00 9.50
N LYS A 56 -10.71 -11.81 10.08
CA LYS A 56 -10.54 -11.54 11.52
C LYS A 56 -11.07 -10.16 11.90
N ILE A 57 -10.89 -9.17 11.03
CA ILE A 57 -11.50 -7.86 11.23
C ILE A 57 -13.01 -7.97 11.23
N LYS A 58 -13.62 -8.65 10.24
CA LYS A 58 -15.07 -8.84 10.20
C LYS A 58 -15.61 -9.55 11.45
N GLN A 59 -14.90 -10.55 11.96
CA GLN A 59 -15.28 -11.23 13.21
C GLN A 59 -15.24 -10.29 14.42
N THR A 60 -14.18 -9.49 14.56
CA THR A 60 -14.10 -8.47 15.63
C THR A 60 -15.16 -7.37 15.48
N MET A 61 -15.67 -7.14 14.27
CA MET A 61 -16.71 -6.16 13.99
C MET A 61 -18.12 -6.69 14.27
N LEU A 62 -18.36 -8.01 14.20
CA LEU A 62 -19.70 -8.62 14.25
C LEU A 62 -20.04 -9.26 15.60
N GLY A 63 -19.08 -9.43 16.51
CA GLY A 63 -19.31 -10.13 17.77
C GLY A 63 -19.70 -9.23 18.94
N ASP A 64 -20.92 -9.39 19.46
CA ASP A 64 -21.37 -8.92 20.81
C ASP A 64 -20.71 -9.72 21.97
N SER A 65 -19.85 -10.69 21.64
CA SER A 65 -19.28 -11.66 22.58
C SER A 65 -17.98 -11.16 23.21
N LYS A 66 -17.99 -11.02 24.54
CA LYS A 66 -16.88 -10.76 25.49
C LYS A 66 -15.61 -11.65 25.35
N GLU A 67 -15.54 -12.52 24.34
CA GLU A 67 -14.53 -13.58 24.16
C GLU A 67 -13.79 -13.51 22.80
N SER A 68 -13.97 -12.46 21.99
CA SER A 68 -13.12 -12.24 20.80
C SER A 68 -11.94 -11.32 21.13
N SER A 69 -11.07 -11.77 22.03
CA SER A 69 -9.86 -11.08 22.50
C SER A 69 -8.68 -11.20 21.51
N GLY A 70 -8.96 -11.34 20.21
CA GLY A 70 -7.95 -11.43 19.17
C GLY A 70 -7.59 -10.05 18.61
N ARG A 71 -6.33 -9.62 18.74
CA ARG A 71 -5.85 -8.45 17.97
C ARG A 71 -6.02 -8.75 16.47
N PRO A 72 -6.70 -7.89 15.68
CA PRO A 72 -6.93 -8.14 14.25
C PRO A 72 -5.65 -8.04 13.41
N VAL A 73 -4.61 -7.42 13.97
CA VAL A 73 -3.26 -7.40 13.39
C VAL A 73 -2.70 -8.82 13.40
N VAL A 74 -2.53 -9.40 12.22
CA VAL A 74 -1.89 -10.72 12.07
C VAL A 74 -0.39 -10.58 12.30
N ARG A 75 0.23 -9.53 11.72
CA ARG A 75 1.67 -9.31 11.80
C ARG A 75 2.03 -7.83 11.79
N THR A 76 3.15 -7.52 12.42
CA THR A 76 3.83 -6.23 12.27
C THR A 76 5.26 -6.47 11.81
N PHE A 77 5.70 -5.73 10.80
CA PHE A 77 7.06 -5.73 10.30
C PHE A 77 7.77 -4.45 10.77
N TYR A 78 8.94 -4.63 11.39
CA TYR A 78 9.79 -3.55 11.92
C TYR A 78 11.19 -3.69 11.31
N ASP A 79 11.30 -3.50 10.00
CA ASP A 79 12.57 -3.68 9.28
C ASP A 79 13.07 -2.40 8.61
N HIS A 80 12.19 -1.40 8.42
CA HIS A 80 12.59 -0.07 7.96
C HIS A 80 13.16 0.76 9.10
N VAL A 81 14.19 1.56 8.78
CA VAL A 81 14.84 2.47 9.73
C VAL A 81 14.16 3.85 9.71
N GLN A 82 13.50 4.18 8.60
CA GLN A 82 12.81 5.46 8.41
C GLN A 82 11.34 5.25 8.02
N PRO A 83 10.53 6.33 8.01
CA PRO A 83 9.12 6.25 7.64
C PRO A 83 8.83 5.51 6.34
N ILE A 84 7.79 4.69 6.36
CA ILE A 84 7.24 4.05 5.17
C ILE A 84 6.35 5.06 4.47
N ASN A 85 6.55 5.22 3.17
CA ASN A 85 5.77 6.13 2.34
C ASN A 85 4.66 5.38 1.61
N ASP A 86 4.94 4.18 1.11
CA ASP A 86 4.00 3.42 0.28
C ASP A 86 4.21 1.90 0.39
N LEU A 87 3.17 1.15 -0.01
CA LEU A 87 3.11 -0.29 0.01
C LEU A 87 2.48 -0.80 -1.28
N ASP A 88 2.83 -2.02 -1.70
CA ASP A 88 2.08 -2.71 -2.73
C ASP A 88 2.15 -4.23 -2.62
N PHE A 89 1.07 -4.90 -3.03
CA PHE A 89 1.00 -6.35 -3.05
C PHE A 89 1.41 -6.87 -4.43
N HIS A 90 2.19 -7.95 -4.45
CA HIS A 90 2.45 -8.65 -5.69
C HIS A 90 1.14 -9.27 -6.22
N PRO A 91 0.87 -9.23 -7.54
CA PRO A 91 -0.39 -9.69 -8.11
C PRO A 91 -0.67 -11.19 -7.91
N ILE A 92 0.37 -12.03 -7.96
CA ILE A 92 0.26 -13.50 -7.90
C ILE A 92 0.92 -14.11 -6.64
N SER A 93 2.18 -13.77 -6.34
CA SER A 93 2.94 -14.34 -5.23
C SER A 93 2.61 -13.68 -3.88
N PRO A 94 2.82 -14.37 -2.74
CA PRO A 94 2.53 -13.84 -1.40
C PRO A 94 3.61 -12.87 -0.90
N ILE A 95 3.90 -11.86 -1.72
CA ILE A 95 4.92 -10.84 -1.48
C ILE A 95 4.24 -9.49 -1.29
N LEU A 96 4.66 -8.78 -0.23
CA LEU A 96 4.36 -7.38 0.01
C LEU A 96 5.66 -6.59 -0.18
N ILE A 97 5.61 -5.50 -0.94
CA ILE A 97 6.72 -4.55 -1.02
C ILE A 97 6.39 -3.28 -0.24
N SER A 98 7.44 -2.61 0.21
CA SER A 98 7.35 -1.30 0.84
C SER A 98 8.45 -0.37 0.36
N GLY A 99 8.08 0.87 0.09
CA GLY A 99 8.99 1.98 -0.21
C GLY A 99 9.06 2.93 0.98
N ALA A 100 10.27 3.34 1.35
CA ALA A 100 10.49 4.18 2.52
C ALA A 100 11.53 5.27 2.29
N LYS A 101 11.59 6.17 3.27
CA LYS A 101 12.53 7.30 3.30
C LYS A 101 13.98 6.88 3.59
N ASP A 102 14.23 5.62 3.96
CA ASP A 102 15.58 5.05 4.10
C ASP A 102 16.20 4.67 2.74
N ASN A 103 15.59 5.12 1.64
CA ASN A 103 15.97 4.84 0.26
C ASN A 103 15.96 3.33 -0.05
N THR A 104 15.10 2.55 0.62
CA THR A 104 15.00 1.12 0.35
C THR A 104 13.61 0.70 -0.12
N ILE A 105 13.60 -0.30 -0.99
CA ILE A 105 12.42 -1.09 -1.32
C ILE A 105 12.61 -2.46 -0.69
N LYS A 106 11.76 -2.82 0.27
CA LYS A 106 11.87 -4.08 1.03
C LYS A 106 10.77 -5.06 0.64
N PHE A 107 11.12 -6.34 0.59
CA PHE A 107 10.22 -7.42 0.21
C PHE A 107 9.90 -8.30 1.42
N PHE A 108 8.62 -8.50 1.70
CA PHE A 108 8.12 -9.30 2.80
C PHE A 108 7.31 -10.47 2.28
N ASP A 109 7.73 -11.68 2.66
CA ASP A 109 6.99 -12.91 2.39
C ASP A 109 5.97 -13.11 3.50
N PHE A 110 4.69 -12.91 3.18
CA PHE A 110 3.62 -13.08 4.16
C PHE A 110 3.03 -14.50 4.16
N SER A 111 3.50 -15.41 3.33
CA SER A 111 3.12 -16.83 3.45
C SER A 111 3.71 -17.48 4.70
N LYS A 112 4.93 -17.09 5.08
CA LYS A 112 5.66 -17.64 6.23
C LYS A 112 5.31 -16.90 7.52
N THR A 113 4.56 -17.54 8.41
CA THR A 113 4.11 -16.94 9.68
C THR A 113 5.25 -16.41 10.57
N ALA A 114 6.44 -17.01 10.49
CA ALA A 114 7.61 -16.58 11.26
C ALA A 114 8.37 -15.39 10.65
N ALA A 115 8.15 -15.04 9.37
CA ALA A 115 8.88 -13.96 8.72
C ALA A 115 8.43 -12.59 9.27
N ARG A 116 9.38 -11.88 9.90
CA ARG A 116 9.20 -10.53 10.48
C ARG A 116 10.09 -9.48 9.83
N LYS A 117 11.01 -9.91 8.96
CA LYS A 117 12.00 -9.06 8.28
C LYS A 117 11.89 -9.24 6.78
N ALA A 118 12.45 -8.29 6.04
CA ALA A 118 12.52 -8.39 4.60
C ALA A 118 13.43 -9.57 4.22
N PHE A 119 13.01 -10.37 3.23
CA PHE A 119 13.84 -11.44 2.69
C PHE A 119 14.71 -10.96 1.52
N ARG A 120 14.38 -9.80 0.95
CA ARG A 120 15.15 -9.08 -0.08
C ARG A 120 15.01 -7.58 0.10
N VAL A 121 16.04 -6.84 -0.31
CA VAL A 121 16.09 -5.37 -0.22
C VAL A 121 16.74 -4.84 -1.49
N ILE A 122 16.10 -3.84 -2.11
CA ILE A 122 16.70 -3.02 -3.17
C ILE A 122 17.10 -1.70 -2.52
N GLN A 123 18.34 -1.29 -2.75
CA GLN A 123 18.83 0.02 -2.34
C GLN A 123 18.67 0.99 -3.51
N ASP A 124 17.89 2.04 -3.27
CA ASP A 124 17.76 3.20 -4.15
C ASP A 124 18.74 4.30 -3.72
N THR A 125 19.04 5.22 -4.62
CA THR A 125 19.84 6.42 -4.33
C THR A 125 19.00 7.54 -3.72
N HIS A 126 17.68 7.50 -3.89
CA HIS A 126 16.75 8.54 -3.43
C HIS A 126 15.66 7.98 -2.52
N ASN A 127 14.99 8.88 -1.80
CA ASN A 127 13.87 8.51 -0.94
C ASN A 127 12.71 7.99 -1.81
N VAL A 128 12.24 6.79 -1.50
CA VAL A 128 11.22 6.10 -2.27
C VAL A 128 9.85 6.54 -1.77
N ARG A 129 9.20 7.42 -2.52
CA ARG A 129 7.92 8.01 -2.15
C ARG A 129 6.74 7.12 -2.46
N SER A 130 6.82 6.36 -3.54
CA SER A 130 5.75 5.46 -3.97
C SER A 130 6.32 4.25 -4.69
N VAL A 131 5.65 3.10 -4.56
CA VAL A 131 6.04 1.85 -5.19
C VAL A 131 4.83 1.15 -5.76
N CYS A 132 5.00 0.48 -6.90
CA CYS A 132 3.94 -0.32 -7.48
C CYS A 132 4.50 -1.53 -8.23
N PHE A 133 3.87 -2.69 -8.06
CA PHE A 133 4.11 -3.84 -8.91
C PHE A 133 3.50 -3.63 -10.29
N HIS A 134 4.26 -4.05 -11.31
CA HIS A 134 3.69 -4.27 -12.62
C HIS A 134 2.68 -5.44 -12.54
N PRO A 135 1.57 -5.41 -13.29
CA PRO A 135 0.56 -6.47 -13.27
C PRO A 135 1.07 -7.89 -13.57
N CYS A 136 2.19 -8.04 -14.27
CA CYS A 136 2.83 -9.35 -14.46
C CYS A 136 3.60 -9.84 -13.21
N GLY A 137 4.03 -8.95 -12.33
CA GLY A 137 4.80 -9.24 -11.12
C GLY A 137 6.32 -9.18 -11.27
N ASP A 138 6.84 -9.18 -12.50
CA ASP A 138 8.29 -9.23 -12.77
C ASP A 138 9.00 -7.88 -12.61
N TYR A 139 8.24 -6.79 -12.59
CA TYR A 139 8.77 -5.43 -12.49
C TYR A 139 8.14 -4.64 -11.35
N ILE A 140 8.92 -3.71 -10.80
CA ILE A 140 8.47 -2.71 -9.84
C ILE A 140 8.78 -1.34 -10.40
N LEU A 141 7.79 -0.46 -10.31
CA LEU A 141 7.97 0.95 -10.56
C LEU A 141 8.13 1.68 -9.22
N ALA A 142 9.17 2.49 -9.08
CA ALA A 142 9.42 3.30 -7.92
C ALA A 142 9.43 4.79 -8.30
N GLY A 143 8.55 5.54 -7.65
CA GLY A 143 8.57 7.01 -7.65
C GLY A 143 9.46 7.49 -6.53
N THR A 144 10.52 8.22 -6.87
CA THR A 144 11.51 8.71 -5.91
C THR A 144 11.59 10.23 -5.96
N ASP A 145 12.47 10.81 -5.14
CA ASP A 145 12.83 12.23 -5.25
C ASP A 145 13.60 12.55 -6.55
N HIS A 146 14.06 11.53 -7.29
CA HIS A 146 14.60 11.70 -8.63
C HIS A 146 13.47 12.01 -9.64
N PRO A 147 13.71 12.88 -10.63
CA PRO A 147 12.67 13.26 -11.59
C PRO A 147 12.28 12.16 -12.59
N VAL A 148 13.06 11.08 -12.64
CA VAL A 148 12.80 9.91 -13.48
C VAL A 148 12.36 8.75 -12.60
N ALA A 149 11.28 8.09 -12.98
CA ALA A 149 10.83 6.89 -12.28
C ALA A 149 11.84 5.76 -12.46
N HIS A 150 12.10 5.02 -11.39
CA HIS A 150 13.00 3.88 -11.39
C HIS A 150 12.20 2.62 -11.70
N LEU A 151 12.55 1.92 -12.78
CA LEU A 151 11.96 0.62 -13.12
C LEU A 151 12.93 -0.48 -12.70
N TYR A 152 12.53 -1.33 -11.76
CA TYR A 152 13.32 -2.44 -11.27
C TYR A 152 12.80 -3.76 -11.83
N ASP A 153 13.70 -4.62 -12.28
CA ASP A 153 13.42 -6.04 -12.48
C ASP A 153 13.55 -6.79 -11.14
N VAL A 154 12.50 -7.52 -10.76
CA VAL A 154 12.38 -8.22 -9.46
C VAL A 154 13.33 -9.42 -9.36
N ASN A 155 13.76 -9.98 -10.49
CA ASN A 155 14.62 -11.15 -10.56
C ASN A 155 16.10 -10.77 -10.56
N THR A 156 16.46 -9.73 -11.30
CA THR A 156 17.86 -9.32 -11.50
C THR A 156 18.28 -8.13 -10.63
N PHE A 157 17.31 -7.37 -10.08
CA PHE A 157 17.51 -6.11 -9.36
C PHE A 157 18.18 -5.02 -10.17
N THR A 158 18.18 -5.14 -11.50
CA THR A 158 18.66 -4.07 -12.38
C THR A 158 17.65 -2.93 -12.41
N CYS A 159 18.15 -1.71 -12.25
CA CYS A 159 17.37 -0.50 -12.42
C CYS A 159 17.47 -0.01 -13.87
N PHE A 160 16.33 0.28 -14.48
CA PHE A 160 16.21 0.94 -15.77
C PHE A 160 15.66 2.34 -15.56
N LEU A 161 16.37 3.32 -16.13
CA LEU A 161 16.00 4.73 -16.12
C LEU A 161 15.70 5.17 -17.55
N SER A 162 14.84 6.18 -17.70
CA SER A 162 14.65 6.85 -18.98
C SER A 162 15.97 7.47 -19.46
N ALA A 163 16.32 7.23 -20.72
CA ALA A 163 17.53 7.76 -21.34
C ALA A 163 17.49 9.28 -21.57
N ASN A 164 16.31 9.89 -21.48
CA ASN A 164 16.11 11.32 -21.74
C ASN A 164 15.35 11.94 -20.56
N PRO A 165 16.02 12.23 -19.43
CA PRO A 165 15.41 13.05 -18.40
C PRO A 165 15.16 14.43 -19.02
N GLN A 166 13.89 14.75 -19.29
CA GLN A 166 13.52 16.16 -19.43
C GLN A 166 13.96 16.84 -18.12
N ASP A 167 14.43 18.09 -18.19
CA ASP A 167 14.85 18.93 -17.05
C ASP A 167 13.68 19.29 -16.10
N SER A 168 12.84 18.31 -15.78
CA SER A 168 11.94 18.35 -14.65
C SER A 168 12.76 18.16 -13.39
N SER A 169 12.67 19.10 -12.45
CA SER A 169 13.26 18.97 -11.12
C SER A 169 12.28 18.40 -10.10
N ALA A 170 11.11 17.93 -10.54
CA ALA A 170 10.03 17.55 -9.65
C ALA A 170 10.13 16.08 -9.24
N ALA A 171 10.00 15.84 -7.93
CA ALA A 171 9.89 14.49 -7.36
C ALA A 171 8.61 13.77 -7.82
N ILE A 172 8.70 12.47 -8.03
CA ILE A 172 7.54 11.66 -8.42
C ILE A 172 6.75 11.30 -7.17
N ASN A 173 5.56 11.88 -7.05
CA ASN A 173 4.81 11.80 -5.81
C ASN A 173 4.11 10.46 -5.60
N GLN A 174 3.60 9.87 -6.68
CA GLN A 174 2.80 8.66 -6.67
C GLN A 174 3.01 7.88 -7.95
N VAL A 175 3.07 6.56 -7.84
CA VAL A 175 3.02 5.63 -8.96
C VAL A 175 1.91 4.60 -8.71
N PHE A 176 1.19 4.22 -9.75
CA PHE A 176 0.12 3.23 -9.66
C PHE A 176 0.08 2.43 -10.97
N SER A 177 -0.37 1.18 -10.87
CA SER A 177 -0.79 0.38 -12.01
C SER A 177 -2.31 0.30 -12.03
N TYR A 178 -2.90 0.45 -13.21
CA TYR A 178 -4.34 0.23 -13.40
C TYR A 178 -4.58 -1.17 -13.93
N PHE A 179 -5.45 -1.92 -13.26
CA PHE A 179 -6.12 -3.07 -13.86
C PHE A 179 -7.36 -2.56 -14.60
N CYS A 180 -7.24 -2.29 -15.89
CA CYS A 180 -8.40 -2.13 -16.75
C CYS A 180 -8.75 -3.50 -17.34
N PHE A 181 -9.99 -3.99 -17.13
CA PHE A 181 -10.48 -5.22 -17.77
C PHE A 181 -10.54 -5.10 -19.31
N THR A 182 -10.30 -3.92 -19.87
CA THR A 182 -10.25 -3.67 -21.31
C THR A 182 -9.10 -2.71 -21.63
N SER A 183 -7.98 -3.27 -22.10
CA SER A 183 -6.80 -2.58 -22.65
C SER A 183 -5.93 -1.76 -21.69
N PHE A 184 -4.63 -2.04 -21.75
CA PHE A 184 -3.57 -1.36 -21.00
C PHE A 184 -3.31 0.04 -21.57
N VAL A 185 -3.33 1.06 -20.71
CA VAL A 185 -2.72 2.36 -20.96
C VAL A 185 -1.93 2.73 -19.71
N LEU A 186 -0.60 2.82 -19.82
CA LEU A 186 0.22 3.48 -18.81
C LEU A 186 -0.06 4.99 -18.93
N GLN A 187 -0.71 5.57 -17.93
CA GLN A 187 -0.93 7.01 -17.86
C GLN A 187 -0.15 7.57 -16.68
N TRP A 188 0.73 8.53 -17.00
CA TRP A 188 1.54 9.30 -16.06
C TRP A 188 0.80 10.61 -15.73
N PHE A 189 0.76 11.01 -14.46
CA PHE A 189 0.29 12.34 -14.02
C PHE A 189 1.43 13.07 -13.30
#